data_AF-A0A7I7ZQC8-F1
#
_entry.id   AF-A0A7I7ZQC8-F1
#
_cell.length_a   1.000
_cell.length_b   1.000
_cell.length_c   1.000
_cell.angle_alpha   90.00
_cell.angle_beta   90.00
_cell.angle_gamma   90.00
#
_symmetry.space_group_name_H-M   'P 1'
#
loop_
_entity.id
_entity.type
_entity.pdbx_description
1 polymer ?
#
loop_
_entity_poly.entity_id
_entity_poly.type
_entity_poly.pdbx_seq_one_letter_code
_entity_poly.pdbx_strand_id
1 'polypeptide(L)'
;MEPGVGASPDPGRMTSSGEPGRGAQDTLRGEILDAAAYDWVPMIEVDQIVTQQQLAANDGERFDLVTSVVRALLEEGLVSVGDLPGDGAETPDWGLSADASAERIRGMYVDRHGEPEEWQYRIWFGLALGGDARAMSAG
;
A
#
# COMPACT_ATOMS: atom_id res chain seq x y z
N MET A 1 41.68 18.02 -47.28
CA MET A 1 40.22 17.89 -47.17
C MET A 1 39.92 17.34 -45.78
N GLU A 2 39.45 18.21 -44.89
CA GLU A 2 38.67 17.90 -43.67
C GLU A 2 37.40 18.78 -43.78
N PRO A 3 36.25 18.57 -43.07
CA PRO A 3 36.05 17.88 -41.77
C PRO A 3 34.70 17.09 -41.60
N GLY A 4 34.40 16.54 -40.40
CA GLY A 4 33.01 16.51 -39.88
C GLY A 4 32.47 15.24 -39.17
N VAL A 5 32.45 15.30 -37.84
CA VAL A 5 31.51 14.73 -36.82
C VAL A 5 30.21 14.04 -37.28
N GLY A 6 29.79 12.98 -36.57
CA GLY A 6 28.37 12.61 -36.47
C GLY A 6 28.01 11.29 -35.76
N ALA A 7 27.74 11.39 -34.44
CA ALA A 7 26.71 10.68 -33.67
C ALA A 7 26.68 9.12 -33.53
N SER A 8 26.76 8.66 -32.27
CA SER A 8 26.10 7.42 -31.78
C SER A 8 24.56 7.51 -31.96
N PRO A 9 23.81 6.39 -32.02
CA PRO A 9 23.42 5.61 -30.82
C PRO A 9 23.47 4.07 -31.07
N ASP A 10 23.56 3.21 -30.06
CA ASP A 10 22.38 2.67 -29.35
C ASP A 10 22.79 1.89 -28.07
N PRO A 11 22.38 2.34 -26.86
CA PRO A 11 22.38 1.54 -25.65
C PRO A 11 21.05 0.77 -25.50
N GLY A 12 20.82 -0.22 -26.35
CA GLY A 12 19.64 -1.08 -26.31
C GLY A 12 19.70 -2.15 -25.22
N ARG A 13 19.69 -1.74 -23.94
CA ARG A 13 19.08 -2.53 -22.83
C ARG A 13 18.91 -1.70 -21.54
N MET A 14 18.19 -0.58 -21.62
CA MET A 14 17.46 -0.04 -20.46
C MET A 14 16.02 -0.51 -20.55
N THR A 15 15.74 -1.71 -20.06
CA THR A 15 14.38 -2.13 -19.71
C THR A 15 14.40 -2.58 -18.26
N SER A 16 14.43 -1.60 -17.36
CA SER A 16 13.86 -1.67 -16.02
C SER A 16 13.79 -0.25 -15.46
N SER A 17 13.16 0.66 -16.21
CA SER A 17 12.49 1.78 -15.56
C SER A 17 11.18 1.23 -15.01
N GLY A 18 11.28 0.40 -13.97
CA GLY A 18 10.22 0.39 -12.98
C GLY A 18 10.30 1.77 -12.35
N GLU A 19 9.35 2.64 -12.63
CA GLU A 19 9.29 3.95 -11.98
C GLU A 19 9.44 3.72 -10.47
N PRO A 20 10.27 4.49 -9.75
CA PRO A 20 10.52 4.25 -8.33
C PRO A 20 9.23 4.17 -7.50
N GLY A 21 8.19 4.93 -7.90
CA GLY A 21 6.85 4.85 -7.30
C GLY A 21 6.12 3.53 -7.55
N ARG A 22 6.32 2.88 -8.70
CA ARG A 22 5.72 1.58 -9.01
C ARG A 22 6.37 0.45 -8.21
N GLY A 23 7.67 0.57 -7.92
CA GLY A 23 8.38 -0.33 -7.00
C GLY A 23 7.90 -0.17 -5.56
N ALA A 24 7.78 1.06 -5.07
CA ALA A 24 7.29 1.33 -3.71
C ALA A 24 5.85 0.83 -3.49
N GLN A 25 4.96 1.03 -4.47
CA GLN A 25 3.59 0.52 -4.43
C GLN A 25 3.53 -1.00 -4.38
N ASP A 26 4.30 -1.68 -5.24
CA ASP A 26 4.33 -3.14 -5.32
C ASP A 26 4.89 -3.77 -4.03
N THR A 27 5.98 -3.19 -3.50
CA THR A 27 6.55 -3.60 -2.21
C THR A 27 5.55 -3.41 -1.07
N LEU A 28 4.97 -2.22 -0.90
CA LEU A 28 4.01 -1.99 0.19
C LEU A 28 2.80 -2.92 0.07
N ARG A 29 2.29 -3.10 -1.15
CA ARG A 29 1.18 -4.01 -1.41
C ARG A 29 1.50 -5.46 -1.01
N GLY A 30 2.66 -5.97 -1.43
CA GLY A 30 3.10 -7.33 -1.11
C GLY A 30 3.21 -7.56 0.40
N GLU A 31 3.80 -6.62 1.11
CA GLU A 31 4.00 -6.71 2.56
C GLU A 31 2.68 -6.66 3.33
N ILE A 32 1.74 -5.81 2.92
CA ILE A 32 0.40 -5.78 3.54
C ILE A 32 -0.31 -7.11 3.33
N LEU A 33 -0.23 -7.69 2.13
CA LEU A 33 -0.87 -8.97 1.82
C LEU A 33 -0.23 -10.15 2.55
N ASP A 34 1.10 -10.18 2.63
CA ASP A 34 1.84 -11.18 3.39
C ASP A 34 1.47 -11.11 4.87
N ALA A 35 1.54 -9.94 5.49
CA ALA A 35 1.17 -9.76 6.90
C ALA A 35 -0.31 -10.13 7.15
N ALA A 36 -1.22 -9.70 6.27
CA ALA A 36 -2.65 -10.00 6.36
C ALA A 36 -2.99 -11.49 6.17
N ALA A 37 -2.08 -12.28 5.58
CA ALA A 37 -2.23 -13.72 5.46
C ALA A 37 -1.98 -14.47 6.78
N TYR A 38 -1.25 -13.87 7.71
CA TYR A 38 -0.97 -14.46 9.02
C TYR A 38 -1.89 -13.94 10.12
N ASP A 39 -2.12 -12.62 10.17
CA ASP A 39 -2.93 -11.97 11.20
C ASP A 39 -3.56 -10.66 10.71
N TRP A 40 -4.31 -9.96 11.57
CA TRP A 40 -4.83 -8.64 11.21
C TRP A 40 -3.74 -7.59 11.34
N VAL A 41 -3.61 -6.76 10.31
CA VAL A 41 -2.54 -5.77 10.22
C VAL A 41 -3.05 -4.42 10.75
N PRO A 42 -2.51 -3.90 11.86
CA PRO A 42 -2.86 -2.56 12.30
C PRO A 42 -2.19 -1.49 11.42
N MET A 43 -2.79 -0.31 11.31
CA MET A 43 -2.24 0.78 10.48
C MET A 43 -0.84 1.23 10.89
N ILE A 44 -0.46 1.05 12.17
CA ILE A 44 0.93 1.28 12.60
C ILE A 44 1.91 0.41 11.83
N GLU A 45 1.56 -0.85 11.56
CA GLU A 45 2.45 -1.78 10.87
C GLU A 45 2.64 -1.36 9.40
N VAL A 46 1.57 -0.92 8.75
CA VAL A 46 1.61 -0.34 7.39
C VAL A 46 2.54 0.89 7.33
N ASP A 47 2.43 1.80 8.30
CA ASP A 47 3.30 2.98 8.41
C ASP A 47 4.78 2.59 8.67
N GLN A 48 4.99 1.57 9.51
CA GLN A 48 6.33 1.03 9.80
C GLN A 48 6.95 0.36 8.58
N ILE A 49 6.19 -0.35 7.74
CA ILE A 49 6.70 -0.92 6.47
C ILE A 49 7.26 0.20 5.59
N VAL A 50 6.50 1.28 5.39
CA VAL A 50 6.96 2.43 4.59
C VAL A 50 8.23 3.06 5.15
N THR A 51 8.30 3.20 6.48
CA THR A 51 9.44 3.81 7.16
C THR A 51 10.68 2.92 7.12
N GLN A 52 10.54 1.62 7.43
CA GLN A 52 11.66 0.68 7.48
C GLN A 52 12.24 0.38 6.10
N GLN A 53 11.39 0.28 5.08
CA GLN A 53 11.82 0.03 3.70
C GLN A 53 12.12 1.31 2.92
N GLN A 54 12.01 2.48 3.56
CA GLN A 54 12.29 3.78 2.95
C GLN A 54 11.49 4.02 1.65
N LEU A 55 10.22 3.62 1.64
CA LEU A 55 9.37 3.63 0.43
C LEU A 55 8.90 5.04 0.02
N ALA A 56 9.13 6.04 0.87
CA ALA A 56 8.80 7.44 0.63
C ALA A 56 9.88 8.36 1.21
N ALA A 57 10.19 9.47 0.54
CA ALA A 57 11.21 10.40 1.01
C ALA A 57 10.67 11.49 1.96
N ASN A 58 9.35 11.71 1.95
CA ASN A 58 8.68 12.68 2.82
C ASN A 58 7.24 12.24 3.16
N ASP A 59 6.62 12.92 4.12
CA ASP A 59 5.27 12.59 4.59
C ASP A 59 4.21 12.68 3.48
N GLY A 60 4.32 13.65 2.58
CA GLY A 60 3.39 13.77 1.44
C GLY A 60 3.43 12.55 0.52
N GLU A 61 4.63 12.08 0.18
CA GLU A 61 4.83 10.84 -0.60
C GLU A 61 4.37 9.60 0.18
N ARG A 62 4.60 9.55 1.49
CA ARG A 62 4.11 8.46 2.35
C ARG A 62 2.59 8.39 2.31
N PHE A 63 1.92 9.51 2.52
CA PHE A 63 0.46 9.56 2.55
C PHE A 63 -0.16 9.18 1.21
N ASP A 64 0.41 9.68 0.11
CA ASP A 64 -0.06 9.33 -1.24
C ASP A 64 0.16 7.83 -1.53
N LEU A 65 1.34 7.30 -1.20
CA LEU A 65 1.67 5.89 -1.35
C LEU A 65 0.70 4.99 -0.57
N VAL A 66 0.58 5.23 0.73
CA VAL A 66 -0.24 4.40 1.62
C VAL A 66 -1.70 4.46 1.22
N THR A 67 -2.25 5.66 1.01
CA THR A 67 -3.68 5.81 0.65
C THR A 67 -3.98 5.21 -0.72
N SER A 68 -3.08 5.33 -1.70
CA SER A 68 -3.25 4.73 -3.02
C SER A 68 -3.19 3.20 -2.97
N VAL A 69 -2.23 2.62 -2.25
CA VAL A 69 -2.10 1.15 -2.14
C VAL A 69 -3.27 0.55 -1.39
N VAL A 70 -3.65 1.13 -0.25
CA VAL A 70 -4.78 0.65 0.54
C VAL A 70 -6.09 0.74 -0.25
N ARG A 71 -6.30 1.87 -0.94
CA ARG A 71 -7.47 2.03 -1.83
C ARG A 71 -7.51 0.95 -2.90
N ALA A 72 -6.40 0.69 -3.60
CA ALA A 72 -6.34 -0.34 -4.63
C ALA A 72 -6.66 -1.74 -4.07
N LEU A 73 -6.07 -2.10 -2.93
CA LEU A 73 -6.33 -3.37 -2.25
C LEU A 73 -7.82 -3.55 -1.87
N LEU A 74 -8.47 -2.48 -1.41
CA LEU A 74 -9.90 -2.46 -1.10
C LEU A 74 -10.76 -2.56 -2.36
N GLU A 75 -10.45 -1.80 -3.42
CA GLU A 75 -11.18 -1.83 -4.69
C GLU A 75 -11.07 -3.19 -5.39
N GLU A 76 -9.93 -3.87 -5.24
CA GLU A 76 -9.72 -5.22 -5.77
C GLU A 76 -10.37 -6.30 -4.90
N GLY A 77 -10.82 -5.96 -3.69
CA GLY A 77 -11.40 -6.91 -2.73
C GLY A 77 -10.37 -7.92 -2.23
N LEU A 78 -9.10 -7.52 -2.10
CA LEU A 78 -8.05 -8.37 -1.53
C LEU A 78 -7.99 -8.25 -0.01
N VAL A 79 -8.33 -7.07 0.51
CA VAL A 79 -8.38 -6.78 1.94
C VAL A 79 -9.74 -6.20 2.33
N SER A 80 -10.10 -6.42 3.59
CA SER A 80 -11.17 -5.73 4.30
C SER A 80 -10.55 -4.82 5.37
N VAL A 81 -11.26 -3.75 5.73
CA VAL A 81 -10.79 -2.78 6.73
C VAL A 81 -11.87 -2.46 7.74
N GLY A 82 -11.47 -2.31 8.99
CA GLY A 82 -12.36 -2.07 10.10
C GLY A 82 -11.65 -1.70 11.40
N ASP A 83 -12.42 -1.67 12.48
CA ASP A 83 -11.90 -1.69 13.84
C ASP A 83 -11.41 -3.09 14.22
N LEU A 84 -10.63 -3.19 15.31
CA LEU A 84 -10.20 -4.50 15.83
C LEU A 84 -11.44 -5.37 16.11
N PRO A 85 -11.57 -6.55 15.49
CA PRO A 85 -12.69 -7.44 15.73
C PRO A 85 -12.73 -7.87 17.20
N GLY A 86 -13.92 -7.85 17.80
CA GLY A 86 -14.16 -8.49 19.10
C GLY A 86 -14.24 -10.02 18.96
N ASP A 87 -14.29 -10.74 20.10
CA ASP A 87 -14.46 -12.19 20.13
C ASP A 87 -15.59 -12.67 19.19
N GLY A 88 -15.22 -13.41 18.14
CA GLY A 88 -16.15 -14.05 17.21
C GLY A 88 -16.36 -13.34 15.86
N ALA A 89 -15.74 -12.19 15.62
CA ALA A 89 -15.69 -11.60 14.27
C ALA A 89 -14.46 -12.08 13.50
N GLU A 90 -14.66 -12.51 12.26
CA GLU A 90 -13.62 -13.17 11.44
C GLU A 90 -12.71 -12.15 10.75
N THR A 91 -13.22 -10.95 10.44
CA THR A 91 -12.49 -9.92 9.70
C THR A 91 -12.85 -8.52 10.17
N PRO A 92 -11.90 -7.56 10.15
CA PRO A 92 -12.19 -6.15 10.37
C PRO A 92 -13.02 -5.62 9.19
N ASP A 93 -14.26 -5.20 9.46
CA ASP A 93 -15.16 -4.65 8.45
C ASP A 93 -15.98 -3.48 8.99
N TRP A 94 -15.83 -2.31 8.35
CA TRP A 94 -16.70 -1.15 8.60
C TRP A 94 -18.04 -1.22 7.87
N GLY A 95 -18.24 -2.18 6.95
CA GLY A 95 -19.43 -2.25 6.10
C GLY A 95 -19.54 -1.10 5.11
N LEU A 96 -18.41 -0.45 4.79
CA LEU A 96 -18.31 0.68 3.89
C LEU A 96 -17.78 0.24 2.51
N SER A 97 -18.17 0.96 1.46
CA SER A 97 -17.56 0.81 0.14
C SER A 97 -16.06 1.11 0.17
N ALA A 98 -15.28 0.52 -0.72
CA ALA A 98 -13.83 0.74 -0.82
C ALA A 98 -13.42 2.24 -0.81
N ASP A 99 -14.12 3.07 -1.61
CA ASP A 99 -13.87 4.51 -1.68
C ASP A 99 -14.16 5.22 -0.34
N ALA A 100 -15.31 4.91 0.28
CA ALA A 100 -15.68 5.48 1.59
C ALA A 100 -14.74 5.03 2.72
N SER A 101 -14.29 3.78 2.69
CA SER A 101 -13.24 3.27 3.59
C SER A 101 -11.92 4.00 3.38
N ALA A 102 -11.49 4.20 2.13
CA ALA A 102 -10.27 4.92 1.81
C ALA A 102 -10.33 6.40 2.26
N GLU A 103 -11.48 7.07 2.06
CA GLU A 103 -11.70 8.43 2.56
C GLU A 103 -11.61 8.50 4.10
N ARG A 104 -12.21 7.52 4.79
CA ARG A 104 -12.13 7.42 6.26
C ARG A 104 -10.70 7.20 6.75
N ILE A 105 -9.96 6.29 6.12
CA ILE A 105 -8.54 6.05 6.43
C ILE A 105 -7.74 7.32 6.23
N ARG A 106 -7.93 8.02 5.12
CA ARG A 106 -7.27 9.31 4.86
C ARG A 106 -7.58 10.31 5.98
N GLY A 107 -8.83 10.43 6.39
CA GLY A 107 -9.23 11.35 7.47
C GLY A 107 -8.64 11.00 8.85
N MET A 108 -8.26 9.75 9.09
CA MET A 108 -7.63 9.34 10.35
C MET A 108 -6.11 9.34 10.27
N TYR A 109 -5.55 8.72 9.25
CA TYR A 109 -4.11 8.52 9.09
C TYR A 109 -3.40 9.78 8.59
N VAL A 110 -3.95 10.48 7.59
CA VAL A 110 -3.29 11.65 6.99
C VAL A 110 -3.57 12.90 7.81
N ASP A 111 -4.83 13.17 8.11
CA ASP A 111 -5.23 14.39 8.83
C ASP A 111 -4.71 14.40 10.29
N ARG A 112 -4.62 13.23 10.92
CA ARG A 112 -4.20 13.07 12.32
C ARG A 112 -2.91 12.28 12.46
N HIS A 113 -2.03 12.30 11.44
CA HIS A 113 -0.78 11.53 11.48
C HIS A 113 0.07 11.81 12.72
N GLY A 114 0.13 13.09 13.14
CA GLY A 114 0.86 13.52 14.33
C GLY A 114 0.28 13.06 15.68
N GLU A 115 -0.90 12.42 15.67
CA GLU A 115 -1.63 11.94 16.85
C GLU A 115 -1.81 10.42 16.73
N PRO A 116 -0.76 9.61 17.02
CA PRO A 116 -0.78 8.16 16.76
C PRO A 116 -1.95 7.43 17.43
N GLU A 117 -2.42 7.89 18.59
CA GLU A 117 -3.59 7.35 19.28
C GLU A 117 -4.89 7.38 18.44
N GLU A 118 -4.97 8.27 17.44
CA GLU A 118 -6.15 8.44 16.61
C GLU A 118 -6.22 7.48 15.41
N TRP A 119 -5.12 6.80 15.05
CA TRP A 119 -5.07 5.94 13.86
C TRP A 119 -4.35 4.61 14.06
N GLN A 120 -3.31 4.53 14.89
CA GLN A 120 -2.36 3.41 14.92
C GLN A 120 -3.01 2.03 15.18
N TYR A 121 -4.03 1.99 16.06
CA TYR A 121 -4.78 0.78 16.44
C TYR A 121 -6.30 0.97 16.26
N ARG A 122 -6.71 1.97 15.47
CA ARG A 122 -8.12 2.23 15.14
C ARG A 122 -8.50 1.81 13.73
N ILE A 123 -7.51 1.35 12.98
CA ILE A 123 -7.65 0.91 11.60
C ILE A 123 -6.88 -0.41 11.51
N TRP A 124 -7.59 -1.46 11.13
CA TRP A 124 -7.09 -2.81 11.00
C TRP A 124 -7.45 -3.36 9.63
N PHE A 125 -6.50 -4.03 8.99
CA PHE A 125 -6.67 -4.70 7.71
C PHE A 125 -6.66 -6.20 7.92
N GLY A 126 -7.54 -6.91 7.23
CA GLY A 126 -7.51 -8.37 7.15
C GLY A 126 -7.71 -8.80 5.71
N LEU A 127 -7.33 -10.03 5.37
CA LEU A 127 -7.66 -10.59 4.07
C LEU A 127 -9.18 -10.67 3.90
N ALA A 128 -9.67 -10.21 2.76
CA ALA A 128 -11.05 -10.43 2.37
C ALA A 128 -11.29 -11.92 2.06
N LEU A 129 -12.54 -12.38 2.18
CA LEU A 129 -12.91 -13.76 1.87
C LEU A 129 -12.52 -14.10 0.41
N GLY A 130 -11.55 -15.01 0.22
CA GLY A 130 -11.02 -15.37 -1.10
C GLY A 130 -9.85 -14.50 -1.61
N GLY A 131 -9.37 -13.54 -0.80
CA GLY A 131 -8.22 -12.69 -1.09
C GLY A 131 -6.91 -13.47 -1.23
N ASP A 132 -6.72 -14.52 -0.42
CA ASP A 132 -5.55 -15.41 -0.45
C ASP A 132 -5.32 -16.06 -1.84
N ALA A 133 -6.37 -16.67 -2.41
CA ALA A 133 -6.31 -17.30 -3.73
C ALA A 133 -6.04 -16.28 -4.86
N ARG A 134 -6.44 -15.02 -4.67
CA ARG A 134 -6.28 -13.95 -5.66
C ARG A 134 -4.94 -13.22 -5.53
N ALA A 135 -4.37 -13.17 -4.32
CA ALA A 135 -3.01 -12.70 -4.07
C ALA A 135 -1.98 -13.66 -4.69
N MET A 136 -2.17 -14.98 -4.54
CA MET A 136 -1.28 -16.00 -5.10
C MET A 136 -1.31 -16.10 -6.64
N SER A 137 -2.33 -15.56 -7.30
CA SER A 137 -2.46 -15.60 -8.78
C SER A 137 -1.96 -14.34 -9.48
N ALA A 138 -1.45 -13.35 -8.72
CA ALA A 138 -0.93 -12.09 -9.25
C ALA A 138 0.61 -11.98 -9.23
N GLY A 139 1.32 -13.06 -8.86
CA GLY A 139 2.79 -13.14 -8.83
C GLY A 139 3.43 -13.59 -10.14
#